data_AF-A0A1Y4TSK6-F1
#
_entry.id   AF-A0A1Y4TSK6-F1
#
_cell.length_a   1.000
_cell.length_b   1.000
_cell.length_c   1.000
_cell.angle_alpha   90.00
_cell.angle_beta   90.00
_cell.angle_gamma   90.00
#
_symmetry.space_group_name_H-M   'P 1'
#
loop_
_entity.id
_entity.type
_entity.pdbx_description
1 polymer ?
#
loop_
_entity_poly.entity_id
_entity_poly.type
_entity_poly.pdbx_seq_one_letter_code
_entity_poly.pdbx_strand_id
1 'polypeptide(L)'
;MKMYQLNCPACGATVEIEQDRKSMFCSYCGSKIFMDDGVKRVEITKKINYHQTYTDEAKIREHERKEKIQLKQLEYEEREKKRNDRVVFACMGILFLIAAICFGISRFYEVAGKPDANEVQVPFSSKDLKGENYEQVIIDLENAGFIEITTKKNKDLITGFITKDGSVEKVSINGGSDFEEGDIFPEEAAVVVTYHTFEDKD
;
A
#
# COMPACT_ATOMS: atom_id res chain seq x y z
N MET A 1 45.69 -94.67 -26.58
CA MET A 1 44.36 -94.30 -27.10
C MET A 1 43.32 -95.03 -26.25
N LYS A 2 42.34 -94.31 -25.68
CA LYS A 2 41.25 -94.94 -24.92
C LYS A 2 40.06 -95.15 -25.86
N MET A 3 39.61 -96.40 -25.95
CA MET A 3 38.47 -96.83 -26.75
C MET A 3 37.33 -97.16 -25.79
N TYR A 4 36.11 -96.76 -26.14
CA TYR A 4 34.89 -97.16 -25.42
C TYR A 4 34.13 -98.18 -26.25
N GLN A 5 33.64 -99.24 -25.60
CA GLN A 5 32.70 -100.18 -26.21
C GLN A 5 31.27 -99.72 -25.92
N LEU A 6 30.47 -99.60 -26.97
CA LEU A 6 29.03 -99.39 -26.85
C LEU A 6 28.27 -100.20 -27.89
N ASN A 7 27.01 -100.47 -27.58
CA ASN A 7 26.12 -101.20 -28.49
C ASN A 7 25.43 -100.20 -29.43
N CYS A 8 25.43 -100.51 -30.72
CA CYS A 8 24.70 -99.74 -31.71
C CYS A 8 23.20 -99.79 -31.40
N PRO A 9 22.50 -98.66 -31.23
CA PRO A 9 21.08 -98.66 -30.92
C PRO A 9 20.20 -99.17 -32.07
N ALA A 10 20.72 -99.22 -33.31
CA ALA A 10 19.96 -99.67 -34.48
C ALA A 10 20.01 -101.18 -34.70
N CYS A 11 21.16 -101.84 -34.47
CA CYS A 11 21.32 -103.27 -34.74
C CYS A 11 21.79 -104.11 -33.54
N GLY A 12 22.10 -103.47 -32.41
CA GLY A 12 22.58 -104.14 -31.20
C GLY A 12 24.03 -104.60 -31.24
N ALA A 13 24.75 -104.46 -32.36
CA ALA A 13 26.16 -104.86 -32.45
C ALA A 13 27.05 -104.00 -31.56
N THR A 14 28.01 -104.62 -30.87
CA THR A 14 29.01 -103.92 -30.06
C THR A 14 30.08 -103.31 -30.97
N VAL A 15 30.32 -102.01 -30.79
CA VAL A 15 31.23 -101.19 -31.61
C VAL A 15 32.20 -100.46 -30.67
N GLU A 16 33.47 -100.42 -31.06
CA GLU A 16 34.52 -99.69 -30.34
C GLU A 16 34.70 -98.29 -30.94
N ILE A 17 34.69 -97.27 -30.07
CA ILE A 17 34.72 -95.86 -30.47
C ILE A 17 35.85 -95.11 -29.77
N GLU A 18 36.59 -94.30 -30.55
CA GLU A 18 37.58 -93.36 -30.04
C GLU A 18 36.91 -92.20 -29.30
N GLN A 19 37.44 -91.86 -28.12
CA GLN A 19 36.91 -90.88 -27.17
C GLN A 19 36.63 -89.47 -27.73
N ASP A 20 37.25 -89.06 -28.85
CA ASP A 20 37.18 -87.69 -29.38
C ASP A 20 36.27 -87.50 -30.61
N ARG A 21 35.47 -88.50 -31.00
CA ARG A 21 34.55 -88.38 -32.16
C ARG A 21 33.11 -88.16 -31.74
N LYS A 22 32.54 -87.02 -32.14
CA LYS A 22 31.13 -86.63 -31.89
C LYS A 22 30.10 -87.50 -32.61
N SER A 23 30.49 -88.20 -33.68
CA SER A 23 29.63 -89.15 -34.37
C SER A 23 30.45 -90.18 -35.14
N MET A 24 29.92 -91.38 -35.30
CA MET A 24 30.50 -92.40 -36.17
C MET A 24 29.43 -93.30 -36.80
N PHE A 25 29.80 -94.06 -37.83
CA PHE A 25 28.93 -95.05 -38.46
C PHE A 25 29.22 -96.45 -37.91
N CYS A 26 28.17 -97.22 -37.61
CA CYS A 26 28.32 -98.60 -37.19
C CYS A 26 28.87 -99.45 -38.36
N SER A 27 29.97 -100.16 -38.14
CA SER A 27 30.60 -101.02 -39.16
C SER A 27 29.73 -102.20 -39.61
N TYR A 28 28.72 -102.59 -38.81
CA TYR A 28 27.87 -103.75 -39.09
C TYR A 28 26.61 -103.38 -39.88
N CYS A 29 25.91 -102.30 -39.52
CA CYS A 29 24.64 -101.92 -40.17
C CYS A 29 24.70 -100.59 -40.93
N GLY A 30 25.80 -99.85 -40.85
CA GLY A 30 25.96 -98.54 -41.49
C GLY A 30 25.18 -97.40 -40.83
N SER A 31 24.45 -97.62 -39.73
CA SER A 31 23.71 -96.55 -39.05
C SER A 31 24.65 -95.55 -38.37
N LYS A 32 24.34 -94.25 -38.50
CA LYS A 32 25.11 -93.16 -37.87
C LYS A 32 24.72 -93.00 -36.40
N ILE A 33 25.71 -93.09 -35.51
CA ILE A 33 25.59 -92.93 -34.06
C ILE A 33 26.14 -91.55 -33.69
N PHE A 34 25.40 -90.78 -32.88
CA PHE A 34 25.82 -89.47 -32.36
C PHE A 34 26.09 -89.57 -30.85
N MET A 35 27.19 -89.00 -30.39
CA MET A 35 27.55 -88.86 -28.97
C MET A 35 27.12 -87.47 -28.49
N ASP A 36 26.32 -87.40 -27.43
CA ASP A 36 25.92 -86.13 -26.80
C ASP A 36 26.85 -85.84 -25.62
N ASP A 37 27.51 -84.69 -25.63
CA ASP A 37 28.56 -84.29 -24.67
C ASP A 37 27.99 -83.90 -23.28
N GLY A 38 26.66 -83.95 -23.08
CA GLY A 38 26.01 -83.90 -21.76
C GLY A 38 26.15 -82.59 -20.95
N VAL A 39 26.72 -81.52 -21.52
CA VAL A 39 26.93 -80.25 -20.80
C VAL A 39 25.65 -79.42 -20.74
N LYS A 40 24.96 -79.43 -19.59
CA LYS A 40 23.89 -78.47 -19.27
C LYS A 40 24.48 -77.08 -19.01
N ARG A 41 24.26 -76.13 -19.91
CA ARG A 41 24.55 -74.70 -19.66
C ARG A 41 23.45 -74.11 -18.78
N VAL A 42 23.81 -73.64 -17.59
CA VAL A 42 22.90 -72.91 -16.70
C VAL A 42 23.00 -71.42 -17.04
N GLU A 43 21.90 -70.83 -17.53
CA GLU A 43 21.81 -69.37 -17.71
C GLU A 43 21.56 -68.71 -16.35
N ILE A 44 22.52 -67.89 -15.89
CA ILE A 44 22.34 -67.07 -14.68
C ILE A 44 21.64 -65.77 -15.09
N THR A 45 20.33 -65.66 -14.86
CA THR A 45 19.59 -64.42 -15.07
C THR A 45 19.91 -63.40 -13.97
N LYS A 46 20.79 -62.44 -14.24
CA LYS A 46 20.95 -61.24 -13.39
C LYS A 46 19.70 -60.36 -13.52
N LYS A 47 18.79 -60.41 -12.54
CA LYS A 47 17.75 -59.38 -12.35
C LYS A 47 18.43 -58.09 -11.87
N ILE A 48 18.69 -57.15 -12.76
CA ILE A 48 19.20 -55.82 -12.43
C ILE A 48 18.02 -54.95 -11.94
N ASN A 49 18.20 -54.24 -10.82
CA ASN A 49 17.19 -53.39 -10.17
C ASN A 49 16.91 -52.09 -10.96
N TYR A 50 16.11 -52.16 -12.02
CA TYR A 50 15.72 -50.98 -12.81
C TYR A 50 14.78 -50.02 -12.07
N HIS A 51 14.07 -50.48 -11.03
CA HIS A 51 12.99 -49.70 -10.41
C HIS A 51 13.47 -48.60 -9.45
N GLN A 52 14.63 -48.75 -8.81
CA GLN A 52 15.15 -47.78 -7.83
C GLN A 52 15.65 -46.48 -8.50
N THR A 53 16.38 -46.59 -9.60
CA THR A 53 16.92 -45.43 -10.34
C THR A 53 15.80 -44.56 -10.93
N TYR A 54 14.74 -45.16 -11.48
CA TYR A 54 13.59 -44.43 -12.02
C TYR A 54 12.83 -43.63 -10.94
N THR A 55 12.68 -44.20 -9.74
CA THR A 55 11.99 -43.53 -8.62
C THR A 55 12.78 -42.36 -8.04
N ASP A 56 14.11 -42.36 -8.13
CA ASP A 56 14.93 -41.25 -7.65
C ASP A 56 14.99 -40.10 -8.67
N GLU A 57 15.07 -40.37 -9.96
CA GLU A 57 14.99 -39.33 -11.01
C GLU A 57 13.64 -38.62 -11.07
N ALA A 58 12.54 -39.31 -10.77
CA ALA A 58 11.21 -38.70 -10.68
C ALA A 58 11.11 -37.72 -9.51
N LYS A 59 11.64 -38.10 -8.33
CA LYS A 59 11.70 -37.23 -7.13
C LYS A 59 12.60 -36.01 -7.36
N ILE A 60 13.75 -36.19 -8.00
CA ILE A 60 14.66 -35.09 -8.36
C ILE A 60 13.92 -34.08 -9.26
N ARG A 61 13.22 -34.55 -10.30
CA ARG A 61 12.42 -33.68 -11.19
C ARG A 61 11.25 -32.99 -10.50
N GLU A 62 10.64 -33.60 -9.50
CA GLU A 62 9.60 -32.95 -8.68
C GLU A 62 10.18 -31.86 -7.78
N HIS A 63 11.33 -32.10 -7.17
CA HIS A 63 12.03 -31.11 -6.34
C HIS A 63 12.42 -29.88 -7.17
N GLU A 64 13.07 -30.09 -8.33
CA GLU A 64 13.43 -29.00 -9.25
C GLU A 64 12.20 -28.21 -9.73
N ARG A 65 11.06 -28.89 -9.95
CA ARG A 65 9.80 -28.20 -10.31
C ARG A 65 9.29 -27.33 -9.18
N LYS A 66 9.29 -27.85 -7.95
CA LYS A 66 8.86 -27.11 -6.76
C LYS A 66 9.76 -25.91 -6.50
N GLU A 67 11.08 -26.08 -6.59
CA GLU A 67 12.04 -24.98 -6.47
C GLU A 67 11.83 -23.91 -7.55
N LYS A 68 11.62 -24.32 -8.82
CA LYS A 68 11.30 -23.37 -9.91
C LYS A 68 10.01 -22.61 -9.67
N ILE A 69 8.98 -23.27 -9.14
CA ILE A 69 7.70 -22.62 -8.81
C ILE A 69 7.89 -21.64 -7.64
N GLN A 70 8.58 -22.06 -6.58
CA GLN A 70 8.90 -21.20 -5.43
C GLN A 70 9.72 -19.98 -5.84
N LEU A 71 10.75 -20.15 -6.67
CA LEU A 71 11.59 -19.06 -7.15
C LEU A 71 10.77 -18.06 -7.98
N LYS A 72 9.89 -18.54 -8.88
CA LYS A 72 8.98 -17.67 -9.63
C LYS A 72 8.00 -16.91 -8.75
N GLN A 73 7.50 -17.53 -7.67
CA GLN A 73 6.63 -16.88 -6.70
C GLN A 73 7.37 -15.75 -5.96
N LEU A 74 8.59 -16.02 -5.47
CA LEU A 74 9.44 -15.01 -4.82
C LEU A 74 9.78 -13.84 -5.77
N GLU A 75 10.12 -14.14 -7.03
CA GLU A 75 10.37 -13.09 -8.03
C GLU A 75 9.12 -12.23 -8.28
N TYR A 76 7.93 -12.83 -8.29
CA TYR A 76 6.67 -12.10 -8.45
C TYR A 76 6.41 -11.19 -7.25
N GLU A 77 6.55 -11.71 -6.03
CA GLU A 77 6.41 -10.95 -4.78
C GLU A 77 7.41 -9.79 -4.71
N GLU A 78 8.67 -10.00 -5.10
CA GLU A 78 9.67 -8.93 -5.18
C GLU A 78 9.27 -7.84 -6.17
N ARG A 79 8.74 -8.20 -7.35
CA ARG A 79 8.30 -7.23 -8.36
C ARG A 79 7.10 -6.44 -7.86
N GLU A 80 6.15 -7.10 -7.20
CA GLU A 80 5.00 -6.41 -6.60
C GLU A 80 5.43 -5.48 -5.47
N LYS A 81 6.34 -5.93 -4.60
CA LYS A 81 6.90 -5.08 -3.55
C LYS A 81 7.63 -3.87 -4.11
N LYS A 82 8.50 -4.05 -5.11
CA LYS A 82 9.20 -2.93 -5.78
C LYS A 82 8.23 -1.94 -6.44
N ARG A 83 7.15 -2.44 -7.06
CA ARG A 83 6.08 -1.60 -7.62
C ARG A 83 5.33 -0.85 -6.52
N ASN A 84 4.93 -1.54 -5.47
CA ASN A 84 4.20 -0.96 -4.35
C ASN A 84 5.04 0.09 -3.62
N ASP A 85 6.30 -0.22 -3.30
CA ASP A 85 7.23 0.70 -2.66
C ASP A 85 7.38 1.97 -3.51
N ARG A 86 7.58 1.85 -4.83
CA ARG A 86 7.65 3.00 -5.74
C ARG A 86 6.38 3.85 -5.69
N VAL A 87 5.20 3.22 -5.70
CA VAL A 87 3.92 3.93 -5.60
C VAL A 87 3.78 4.62 -4.25
N VAL A 88 4.13 3.94 -3.15
CA VAL A 88 4.09 4.51 -1.79
C VAL A 88 5.03 5.70 -1.68
N PHE A 89 6.27 5.61 -2.17
CA PHE A 89 7.21 6.73 -2.18
C PHE A 89 6.71 7.91 -3.04
N ALA A 90 6.11 7.63 -4.20
CA ALA A 90 5.51 8.67 -5.03
C ALA A 90 4.34 9.37 -4.30
N CYS A 91 3.43 8.61 -3.68
CA CYS A 91 2.32 9.17 -2.90
C CYS A 91 2.81 9.97 -1.68
N MET A 92 3.81 9.47 -0.95
CA MET A 92 4.40 10.21 0.18
C MET A 92 5.03 11.53 -0.29
N GLY A 93 5.72 11.54 -1.43
CA GLY A 93 6.27 12.76 -2.04
C GLY A 93 5.18 13.78 -2.40
N ILE A 94 4.09 13.32 -3.01
CA ILE A 94 2.94 14.18 -3.35
C ILE A 94 2.30 14.75 -2.09
N LEU A 95 2.07 13.92 -1.05
CA LEU A 95 1.51 14.37 0.22
C LEU A 95 2.41 15.42 0.91
N PHE A 96 3.72 15.23 0.86
CA PHE A 96 4.68 16.19 1.41
C PHE A 96 4.65 17.54 0.65
N LEU A 97 4.55 17.52 -0.68
CA LEU A 97 4.40 18.74 -1.49
C LEU A 97 3.10 19.48 -1.17
N ILE A 98 1.99 18.76 -1.04
CA ILE A 98 0.69 19.35 -0.64
C ILE A 98 0.83 19.98 0.74
N ALA A 99 1.42 19.28 1.70
CA ALA A 99 1.63 19.82 3.05
C ALA A 99 2.51 21.08 3.04
N ALA A 100 3.58 21.12 2.24
CA ALA A 100 4.44 22.30 2.10
C ALA A 100 3.70 23.49 1.47
N ILE A 101 2.86 23.23 0.46
CA ILE A 101 2.02 24.26 -0.16
C ILE A 101 0.99 24.78 0.86
N CYS A 102 0.29 23.90 1.57
CA CYS A 102 -0.65 24.30 2.62
C CYS A 102 0.03 25.15 3.70
N PHE A 103 1.22 24.75 4.15
CA PHE A 103 1.99 25.52 5.11
C PHE A 103 2.39 26.91 4.57
N GLY A 104 2.82 26.98 3.31
CA GLY A 104 3.13 28.25 2.64
C GLY A 104 1.91 29.17 2.52
N ILE A 105 0.75 28.62 2.15
CA ILE A 105 -0.51 29.36 2.07
C ILE A 105 -0.93 29.89 3.44
N SER A 106 -0.83 29.08 4.51
CA SER A 106 -1.14 29.54 5.87
C SER A 106 -0.25 30.71 6.30
N ARG A 107 1.05 30.65 6.00
CA ARG A 107 1.98 31.77 6.25
C ARG A 107 1.63 33.01 5.44
N PHE A 108 1.18 32.82 4.20
CA PHE A 108 0.76 33.92 3.34
C PHE A 108 -0.45 34.66 3.93
N TYR A 109 -1.48 33.94 4.38
CA TYR A 109 -2.63 34.56 5.03
C TYR A 109 -2.27 35.32 6.31
N GLU A 110 -1.32 34.81 7.11
CA GLU A 110 -0.85 35.50 8.32
C GLU A 110 -0.16 36.84 8.00
N VAL A 111 0.54 36.94 6.87
CA VAL A 111 1.19 38.18 6.43
C VAL A 111 0.17 39.13 5.80
N ALA A 112 -0.75 38.61 4.99
CA ALA A 112 -1.78 39.42 4.33
C ALA A 112 -2.86 39.95 5.30
N GLY A 113 -3.07 39.29 6.44
CA GLY A 113 -4.08 39.68 7.43
C GLY A 113 -3.59 40.61 8.54
N LYS A 114 -2.35 41.13 8.46
CA LYS A 114 -1.85 42.11 9.43
C LYS A 114 -2.22 43.53 8.96
N PRO A 115 -2.80 44.36 9.84
CA PRO A 115 -3.07 45.75 9.50
C PRO A 115 -1.76 46.50 9.24
N ASP A 116 -1.77 47.41 8.27
CA ASP A 116 -0.68 48.36 8.07
C ASP A 116 -0.62 49.40 9.20
N ALA A 117 0.43 50.22 9.24
CA ALA A 117 0.67 51.15 10.35
C ALA A 117 -0.45 52.19 10.59
N ASN A 118 -1.29 52.46 9.58
CA ASN A 118 -2.41 53.41 9.63
C ASN A 118 -3.77 52.69 9.57
N GLU A 119 -3.79 51.39 9.80
CA GLU A 119 -5.00 50.57 9.80
C GLU A 119 -5.22 49.97 11.19
N VAL A 120 -6.49 49.83 11.54
CA VAL A 120 -6.97 49.27 12.79
C VAL A 120 -7.68 47.97 12.47
N GLN A 121 -7.22 46.89 13.10
CA GLN A 121 -7.96 45.63 13.13
C GLN A 121 -8.99 45.71 14.27
N VAL A 122 -10.27 45.60 13.94
CA VAL A 122 -11.35 45.75 14.92
C VAL A 122 -11.39 44.53 15.84
N PRO A 123 -11.29 44.70 17.17
CA PRO A 123 -11.26 43.57 18.10
C PRO A 123 -12.66 43.08 18.53
N PHE A 124 -13.73 43.60 17.93
CA PHE A 124 -15.12 43.28 18.25
C PHE A 124 -16.00 43.25 16.99
N SER A 125 -17.09 42.50 17.00
CA SER A 125 -18.10 42.59 15.93
C SER A 125 -19.13 43.69 16.23
N SER A 126 -19.83 44.17 15.20
CA SER A 126 -20.91 45.16 15.38
C SER A 126 -22.08 44.63 16.24
N LYS A 127 -22.22 43.30 16.31
CA LYS A 127 -23.22 42.61 17.14
C LYS A 127 -22.85 42.63 18.62
N ASP A 128 -21.56 42.48 18.94
CA ASP A 128 -21.07 42.46 20.33
C ASP A 128 -21.21 43.84 20.98
N LEU A 129 -21.04 44.90 20.20
CA LEU A 129 -21.18 46.28 20.68
C LEU A 129 -22.65 46.68 20.91
N LYS A 130 -23.61 45.94 20.36
CA LYS A 130 -25.02 46.30 20.45
C LYS A 130 -25.56 46.05 21.85
N GLY A 131 -26.13 47.09 22.46
CA GLY A 131 -26.69 47.05 23.81
C GLY A 131 -25.67 47.38 24.92
N GLU A 132 -24.38 47.46 24.58
CA GLU A 132 -23.33 47.89 25.50
C GLU A 132 -23.43 49.39 25.83
N ASN A 133 -22.72 49.83 26.85
CA ASN A 133 -22.67 51.24 27.21
C ASN A 133 -21.84 52.02 26.18
N TYR A 134 -22.43 53.07 25.60
CA TYR A 134 -21.79 53.82 24.51
C TYR A 134 -20.46 54.48 24.90
N GLU A 135 -20.29 54.88 26.17
CA GLU A 135 -19.03 55.49 26.65
C GLU A 135 -17.92 54.45 26.69
N GLN A 136 -18.23 53.23 27.13
CA GLN A 136 -17.28 52.13 27.12
C GLN A 136 -16.91 51.74 25.69
N VAL A 137 -17.90 51.67 24.79
CA VAL A 137 -17.67 51.39 23.37
C VAL A 137 -16.76 52.44 22.72
N ILE A 138 -16.90 53.73 23.06
CA ILE A 138 -15.99 54.78 22.58
C ILE A 138 -14.57 54.53 23.08
N ILE A 139 -14.38 54.27 24.38
CA ILE A 139 -13.06 53.97 24.96
C ILE A 139 -12.42 52.77 24.27
N ASP A 140 -13.20 51.71 24.03
CA ASP A 140 -12.72 50.49 23.40
C ASP A 140 -12.32 50.73 21.93
N LEU A 141 -13.05 51.58 21.20
CA LEU A 141 -12.71 51.99 19.83
C LEU A 141 -11.48 52.91 19.77
N GLU A 142 -11.33 53.84 20.71
CA GLU A 142 -10.12 54.67 20.86
C GLU A 142 -8.90 53.82 21.18
N ASN A 143 -9.04 52.87 22.12
CA ASN A 143 -7.99 51.93 22.48
C ASN A 143 -7.62 50.99 21.32
N ALA A 144 -8.56 50.69 20.43
CA ALA A 144 -8.30 49.94 19.21
C ALA A 144 -7.50 50.77 18.19
N GLY A 145 -7.54 52.11 18.27
CA GLY A 145 -6.74 53.03 17.45
C GLY A 145 -7.55 53.93 16.51
N PHE A 146 -8.89 53.91 16.58
CA PHE A 146 -9.69 54.83 15.76
C PHE A 146 -9.56 56.27 16.25
N ILE A 147 -9.32 57.19 15.31
CA ILE A 147 -9.10 58.61 15.64
C ILE A 147 -10.35 59.48 15.44
N GLU A 148 -11.28 59.07 14.58
CA GLU A 148 -12.50 59.83 14.25
C GLU A 148 -13.75 59.11 14.75
N ILE A 149 -14.10 59.32 16.02
CA ILE A 149 -15.30 58.74 16.64
C ILE A 149 -16.30 59.85 16.96
N THR A 150 -17.53 59.67 16.49
CA THR A 150 -18.65 60.58 16.71
C THR A 150 -19.85 59.84 17.31
N THR A 151 -20.72 60.56 18.00
CA THR A 151 -21.91 59.99 18.62
C THR A 151 -23.19 60.57 18.04
N LYS A 152 -24.21 59.72 17.92
CA LYS A 152 -25.54 60.10 17.45
C LYS A 152 -26.57 59.64 18.46
N LYS A 153 -27.30 60.61 19.03
CA LYS A 153 -28.42 60.35 19.94
C LYS A 153 -29.62 59.82 19.16
N ASN A 154 -30.15 58.68 19.56
CA ASN A 154 -31.48 58.22 19.18
C ASN A 154 -32.43 58.45 20.37
N LYS A 155 -33.38 59.38 20.21
CA LYS A 155 -34.29 59.84 21.27
C LYS A 155 -35.58 59.02 21.29
N ASP A 156 -35.48 57.71 21.41
CA ASP A 156 -36.60 56.77 21.33
C ASP A 156 -37.00 56.18 22.69
N LEU A 157 -36.30 56.54 23.77
CA LEU A 157 -36.61 56.03 25.09
C LEU A 157 -37.85 56.69 25.69
N ILE A 158 -38.86 55.86 25.94
CA ILE A 158 -40.04 56.21 26.73
C ILE A 158 -39.84 55.68 28.16
N THR A 159 -40.12 56.53 29.15
CA THR A 159 -40.02 56.18 30.57
C THR A 159 -40.80 54.89 30.88
N GLY A 160 -40.10 53.80 31.24
CA GLY A 160 -40.71 52.51 31.62
C GLY A 160 -40.53 51.33 30.65
N PHE A 161 -39.83 51.50 29.51
CA PHE A 161 -39.47 50.39 28.61
C PHE A 161 -38.11 49.76 28.96
N ILE A 162 -37.86 48.55 28.41
CA ILE A 162 -36.77 47.62 28.75
C ILE A 162 -35.38 48.12 28.29
N THR A 163 -35.32 49.06 27.35
CA THR A 163 -34.08 49.59 26.78
C THR A 163 -33.41 50.58 27.75
N LYS A 164 -32.10 50.38 27.98
CA LYS A 164 -31.32 51.17 28.93
C LYS A 164 -30.86 52.47 28.27
N ASP A 165 -30.95 53.58 29.00
CA ASP A 165 -30.32 54.84 28.61
C ASP A 165 -28.81 54.66 28.46
N GLY A 166 -28.25 55.20 27.37
CA GLY A 166 -26.85 55.05 27.00
C GLY A 166 -26.50 53.69 26.38
N SER A 167 -27.47 52.84 26.06
CA SER A 167 -27.18 51.58 25.34
C SER A 167 -26.98 51.82 23.84
N VAL A 168 -25.97 51.19 23.25
CA VAL A 168 -25.67 51.29 21.82
C VAL A 168 -26.74 50.58 20.99
N GLU A 169 -27.31 51.30 20.03
CA GLU A 169 -28.22 50.73 19.03
C GLU A 169 -27.42 50.07 17.89
N LYS A 170 -26.40 50.78 17.40
CA LYS A 170 -25.49 50.34 16.35
C LYS A 170 -24.23 51.19 16.31
N VAL A 171 -23.15 50.60 15.82
CA VAL A 171 -21.92 51.29 15.43
C VAL A 171 -21.78 51.19 13.91
N SER A 172 -21.35 52.27 13.25
CA SER A 172 -20.99 52.23 11.84
C SER A 172 -19.59 52.76 11.61
N ILE A 173 -18.81 52.08 10.78
CA ILE A 173 -17.45 52.44 10.37
C ILE A 173 -17.49 52.75 8.87
N ASN A 174 -17.09 53.95 8.45
CA ASN A 174 -17.21 54.43 7.06
C ASN A 174 -18.63 54.28 6.47
N GLY A 175 -19.65 54.41 7.31
CA GLY A 175 -21.06 54.28 6.92
C GLY A 175 -21.60 52.85 6.83
N GLY A 176 -20.76 51.82 6.97
CA GLY A 176 -21.17 50.42 7.08
C GLY A 176 -21.42 50.02 8.54
N SER A 177 -22.51 49.32 8.84
CA SER A 177 -22.83 48.84 10.21
C SER A 177 -22.63 47.34 10.41
N ASP A 178 -22.25 46.63 9.36
CA ASP A 178 -22.03 45.19 9.37
C ASP A 178 -20.54 44.94 9.26
N PHE A 179 -19.89 44.69 10.41
CA PHE A 179 -18.47 44.36 10.51
C PHE A 179 -18.28 43.28 11.59
N GLU A 180 -17.25 42.47 11.42
CA GLU A 180 -16.93 41.34 12.29
C GLU A 180 -15.56 41.56 12.97
N GLU A 181 -15.29 40.81 14.04
CA GLU A 181 -13.98 40.80 14.69
C GLU A 181 -12.89 40.39 13.68
N GLY A 182 -11.80 41.16 13.64
CA GLY A 182 -10.67 40.93 12.75
C GLY A 182 -10.73 41.68 11.42
N ASP A 183 -11.86 42.32 11.10
CA ASP A 183 -11.95 43.24 9.95
C ASP A 183 -10.99 44.41 10.13
N ILE A 184 -10.44 44.91 9.00
CA ILE A 184 -9.42 45.95 8.99
C ILE A 184 -9.98 47.21 8.34
N PHE A 185 -9.87 48.34 9.03
CA PHE A 185 -10.28 49.65 8.54
C PHE A 185 -9.16 50.67 8.72
N PRO A 186 -9.12 51.76 7.93
CA PRO A 186 -8.23 52.89 8.21
C PRO A 186 -8.48 53.45 9.62
N GLU A 187 -7.44 53.88 10.32
CA GLU A 187 -7.57 54.51 11.65
C GLU A 187 -8.45 55.78 11.60
N GLU A 188 -8.41 56.49 10.47
CA GLU A 188 -9.21 57.69 10.15
C GLU A 188 -10.62 57.38 9.65
N ALA A 189 -11.04 56.12 9.63
CA ALA A 189 -12.39 55.77 9.24
C ALA A 189 -13.41 56.46 10.15
N ALA A 190 -14.42 57.09 9.56
CA ALA A 190 -15.45 57.79 10.31
C ALA A 190 -16.31 56.79 11.08
N VAL A 191 -16.13 56.74 12.41
CA VAL A 191 -16.91 55.88 13.31
C VAL A 191 -18.07 56.69 13.89
N VAL A 192 -19.28 56.12 13.81
CA VAL A 192 -20.49 56.73 14.36
C VAL A 192 -21.16 55.75 15.31
N VAL A 193 -21.19 56.08 16.59
CA VAL A 193 -21.88 55.31 17.63
C VAL A 193 -23.28 55.89 17.83
N THR A 194 -24.31 55.13 17.43
CA THR A 194 -25.71 55.50 17.65
C THR A 194 -26.20 54.84 18.94
N TYR A 195 -26.74 55.62 19.87
CA TYR A 195 -27.16 55.13 21.19
C TYR A 195 -28.53 55.67 21.59
N HIS A 196 -29.24 54.89 22.40
CA HIS A 196 -30.57 55.22 22.90
C HIS A 196 -30.48 56.22 24.06
N THR A 197 -31.28 57.28 24.01
CA THR A 197 -31.40 58.26 25.10
C THR A 197 -32.81 58.86 25.19
N PHE A 198 -33.11 59.55 26.30
CA PHE A 198 -34.39 60.25 26.48
C PHE A 198 -34.44 61.54 25.66
N GLU A 199 -35.65 62.00 25.33
CA GLU A 199 -35.82 63.36 24.82
C GLU A 199 -35.36 64.38 25.88
N ASP A 200 -34.72 65.45 25.40
CA ASP A 200 -34.36 66.58 26.26
C ASP A 200 -35.68 67.18 26.79
N LYS A 201 -35.81 67.29 28.11
CA LYS A 201 -36.92 68.01 28.71
C LYS A 201 -36.61 69.50 28.61
N ASP A 202 -37.28 70.18 27.70
CA ASP A 202 -37.35 71.65 27.66
C ASP A 202 -37.93 72.22 28.97
#